data_AF-A0A376ZZQ0-F1
#
_entry.id   AF-A0A376ZZQ0-F1
#
_cell.length_a   1.000
_cell.length_b   1.000
_cell.length_c   1.000
_cell.angle_alpha   90.00
_cell.angle_beta   90.00
_cell.angle_gamma   90.00
#
_symmetry.space_group_name_H-M   'P 1'
#
loop_
_entity.id
_entity.type
_entity.pdbx_description
1 polymer ?
#
loop_
_entity_poly.entity_id
_entity_poly.type
_entity_poly.pdbx_seq_one_letter_code
_entity_poly.pdbx_strand_id
1 'polypeptide(L)' 'MKYLLIFLLVLAIFVISVTLGAQNDQQVTFNYLLAQGEYRISTLLAVLFAAGLLSVG' A
#
# COMPACT_ATOMS: atom_id res chain seq x y z
N MET A 1 -8.11 -26.47 14.64
CA MET A 1 -6.94 -26.34 13.74
C MET A 1 -7.28 -25.79 12.35
N LYS A 2 -8.35 -26.24 11.68
CA LYS A 2 -8.77 -25.76 10.34
C LYS A 2 -8.82 -24.23 10.21
N TYR A 3 -9.46 -23.55 11.14
CA TYR A 3 -9.61 -22.08 11.11
C TYR A 3 -8.29 -21.33 11.33
N LEU A 4 -7.37 -21.90 12.12
CA LEU A 4 -6.04 -21.34 12.34
C LEU A 4 -5.20 -21.39 11.07
N LEU A 5 -5.24 -22.51 10.34
CA LEU A 5 -4.56 -22.66 9.06
C LEU A 5 -5.12 -21.70 8.01
N ILE A 6 -6.45 -21.55 7.93
CA ILE A 6 -7.09 -20.59 7.01
C ILE A 6 -6.69 -19.16 7.36
N PHE A 7 -6.68 -18.81 8.65
CA PHE A 7 -6.24 -17.49 9.10
C PHE A 7 -4.79 -17.20 8.71
N LEU A 8 -3.87 -18.13 8.95
CA LEU A 8 -2.46 -17.99 8.55
C LEU A 8 -2.30 -17.86 7.04
N LEU A 9 -3.10 -18.60 6.26
CA LEU A 9 -3.07 -18.52 4.80
C LEU A 9 -3.55 -17.15 4.31
N VAL A 10 -4.65 -16.63 4.86
CA VAL A 10 -5.15 -15.28 4.56
C VAL A 10 -4.13 -14.22 4.96
N LEU A 11 -3.53 -14.35 6.15
CA LEU A 11 -2.49 -13.44 6.63
C LEU A 11 -1.26 -13.45 5.71
N ALA A 12 -0.81 -14.63 5.28
CA ALA A 12 0.31 -14.78 4.37
C ALA A 12 0.03 -14.11 3.02
N ILE A 13 -1.16 -14.33 2.44
CA ILE A 13 -1.58 -13.65 1.21
C ILE A 13 -1.59 -12.14 1.40
N PHE A 14 -2.17 -11.66 2.51
CA PHE A 14 -2.23 -10.24 2.82
C PHE A 14 -0.83 -9.60 2.89
N VAL A 15 0.10 -10.23 3.63
CA VAL A 15 1.48 -9.74 3.75
C VAL A 15 2.20 -9.74 2.39
N ILE A 16 2.04 -10.80 1.60
CA ILE A 16 2.63 -10.88 0.26
C ILE A 16 2.08 -9.77 -0.64
N SER A 17 0.76 -9.57 -0.68
CA SER A 17 0.14 -8.51 -1.48
C SER A 17 0.62 -7.12 -1.08
N VAL A 18 0.72 -6.81 0.22
CA VAL A 18 1.27 -5.54 0.71
C VAL A 18 2.74 -5.38 0.31
N THR A 19 3.54 -6.44 0.44
CA THR A 19 4.97 -6.42 0.11
C THR A 19 5.20 -6.21 -1.39
N LEU A 20 4.43 -6.91 -2.24
CA LEU A 20 4.46 -6.73 -3.69
C LEU A 20 4.03 -5.32 -4.09
N GLY A 21 2.99 -4.76 -3.45
CA GLY A 21 2.59 -3.37 -3.65
C GLY A 21 3.65 -2.36 -3.20
N ALA A 22 4.35 -2.63 -2.10
CA ALA A 22 5.42 -1.77 -1.57
C ALA A 22 6.70 -1.80 -2.43
N GLN A 23 6.99 -2.94 -3.05
CA GLN A 23 8.07 -3.11 -4.02
C GLN A 23 7.74 -2.58 -5.41
N ASN A 24 6.56 -1.98 -5.60
CA ASN A 24 6.25 -1.29 -6.84
C ASN A 24 7.14 -0.04 -6.98
N ASP A 25 8.17 -0.17 -7.83
CA ASP A 25 9.14 0.87 -8.19
C ASP A 25 8.61 1.87 -9.22
N GLN A 26 7.39 1.68 -9.72
CA GLN A 26 6.78 2.60 -10.66
C GLN A 26 6.65 3.98 -10.01
N GLN A 27 7.24 4.97 -10.68
CA GLN A 27 7.16 6.38 -10.29
C GLN A 27 6.07 7.07 -11.12
N VAL A 28 5.38 8.01 -10.49
CA VAL A 28 4.38 8.87 -11.13
C VAL A 28 4.81 10.32 -10.93
N THR A 29 4.82 11.06 -12.03
CA THR A 29 5.10 12.50 -12.02
C THR A 29 3.84 13.27 -11.64
N PHE A 30 3.93 14.06 -10.59
CA PHE A 30 2.92 15.01 -10.17
C PHE A 30 3.36 16.41 -10.56
N ASN A 31 2.60 17.04 -11.45
CA ASN A 31 2.81 18.40 -11.89
C ASN A 31 1.95 19.34 -11.04
N TYR A 32 2.61 20.12 -10.18
CA TYR A 32 2.00 21.23 -9.45
C TYR A 32 2.12 22.51 -10.28
N LEU A 33 1.37 23.53 -9.89
CA LEU A 33 1.31 24.80 -10.63
C LEU A 33 2.67 25.50 -10.77
N LEU A 34 3.59 25.27 -9.83
CA LEU A 34 4.90 25.93 -9.79
C LEU A 34 6.08 24.94 -9.80
N ALA A 35 5.83 23.63 -9.76
CA ALA A 35 6.87 22.62 -9.59
C ALA A 35 6.39 21.24 -10.07
N GLN A 36 7.32 20.31 -10.29
CA GLN A 36 7.01 18.90 -10.53
C GLN A 36 7.68 18.04 -9.45
N GLY A 37 7.03 16.96 -9.04
CA GLY A 37 7.60 15.96 -8.12
C GLY A 37 7.38 14.56 -8.64
N GLU A 38 8.36 13.68 -8.46
CA GLU A 38 8.26 12.26 -8.79
C GLU A 38 8.06 11.46 -7.51
N TYR A 39 7.02 10.63 -7.50
CA TYR A 39 6.63 9.86 -6.31
C TYR A 39 6.44 8.38 -6.68
N ARG A 40 6.93 7.48 -5.81
CA ARG A 40 6.70 6.04 -5.97
C ARG A 40 5.23 5.72 -5.66
N ILE A 41 4.57 4.93 -6.51
CA ILE A 41 3.17 4.51 -6.30
C ILE A 41 3.01 3.80 -4.96
N SER A 42 3.97 2.95 -4.62
CA SER A 42 4.02 2.24 -3.33
C SER A 42 3.87 3.17 -2.12
N THR A 43 4.53 4.34 -2.14
CA THR A 43 4.49 5.32 -1.06
C THR A 43 3.15 6.05 -1.01
N LEU A 44 2.63 6.46 -2.19
CA LEU A 44 1.31 7.07 -2.32
C LEU A 44 0.21 6.15 -1.78
N LEU A 45 0.23 4.86 -2.18
CA LEU A 45 -0.75 3.88 -1.74
C LEU A 45 -0.70 3.65 -0.23
N ALA A 46 0.52 3.54 0.33
CA ALA A 46 0.72 3.35 1.76
C ALA A 46 0.18 4.54 2.58
N VAL A 47 0.46 5.77 2.14
CA VAL A 47 -0.04 6.98 2.80
C VAL A 47 -1.55 7.08 2.71
N LEU A 48 -2.15 6.82 1.55
CA LEU A 48 -3.60 6.83 1.37
C LEU A 48 -4.30 5.77 2.24
N PHE A 49 -3.74 4.56 2.32
CA PHE A 49 -4.27 3.51 3.17
C PHE A 49 -4.20 3.88 4.66
N ALA A 50 -3.06 4.40 5.12
CA ALA A 50 -2.90 4.85 6.51
C ALA A 50 -3.84 6.02 6.85
N ALA A 51 -3.96 7.01 5.95
CA ALA A 51 -4.86 8.13 6.12
C ALA A 51 -6.33 7.69 6.19
N GLY A 52 -6.74 6.75 5.33
CA GLY A 52 -8.08 6.16 5.36
C GLY A 52 -8.35 5.36 6.64
N LEU A 53 -7.37 4.63 7.16
CA LEU A 53 -7.51 3.91 8.42
C LEU A 53 -7.62 4.85 9.62
N LEU A 54 -6.90 5.98 9.61
CA LEU A 54 -6.98 7.03 10.64
C LEU A 54 -8.28 7.84 10.56
N SER A 55 -8.86 8.01 9.38
CA SER A 55 -10.10 8.76 9.20
C SER A 55 -11.37 7.94 9.50
N VAL A 56 -11.25 6.62 9.61
CA VAL A 56 -12.31 5.74 10.12
C VAL A 56 -12.29 5.82 11.64
N GLY A 57 -12.98 6.83 12.18
CA GLY A 57 -13.25 7.04 13.60
C GLY A 57 -14.73 7.27 13.85
#